data_AF-A0A925BM24-F1
#
_entry.id   AF-A0A925BM24-F1
#
_cell.length_a   1.000
_cell.length_b   1.000
_cell.length_c   1.000
_cell.angle_alpha   90.00
_cell.angle_beta   90.00
_cell.angle_gamma   90.00
#
_symmetry.space_group_name_H-M   'P 1'
#
loop_
_entity.id
_entity.type
_entity.pdbx_description
1 polymer ?
#
loop_
_entity_poly.entity_id
_entity_poly.type
_entity_poly.pdbx_seq_one_letter_code
_entity_poly.pdbx_strand_id
1 'polypeptide(L)'
;MTSALAEPLTTTNRSQQLLDRLRDVVGEEGLLHKSEQLLVYECDGYVVEKKCPDVVVFPTSTEQVVAIVKLCHEFDVPFVPRGAG
;
A
#
# COMPACT_ATOMS: atom_id res chain seq x y z
N MET A 1 -22.24 8.28 -16.35
CA MET A 1 -20.87 8.65 -15.94
C MET A 1 -20.94 9.16 -14.52
N THR A 2 -20.83 8.25 -13.55
CA THR A 2 -20.84 8.60 -12.13
C THR A 2 -19.69 7.83 -11.48
N SER A 3 -18.83 8.62 -10.85
CA SER A 3 -17.61 8.27 -10.12
C SER A 3 -17.62 6.89 -9.45
N ALA A 4 -16.66 6.05 -9.84
CA ALA A 4 -16.29 4.86 -9.07
C ALA A 4 -15.57 5.34 -7.80
N LEU A 5 -16.32 5.50 -6.72
CA LEU A 5 -15.76 5.55 -5.38
C LEU A 5 -14.94 4.27 -5.20
N ALA A 6 -13.64 4.41 -4.93
CA ALA A 6 -12.78 3.28 -4.62
C ALA A 6 -13.38 2.53 -3.43
N GLU A 7 -13.87 1.32 -3.67
CA GLU A 7 -14.35 0.47 -2.59
C GLU A 7 -13.14 0.09 -1.72
N PRO A 8 -13.17 0.33 -0.40
CA PRO A 8 -12.12 -0.13 0.49
C PRO A 8 -12.01 -1.65 0.35
N LEU A 9 -10.79 -2.20 0.41
CA LEU A 9 -10.55 -3.64 0.37
C LEU A 9 -11.60 -4.36 1.20
N THR A 10 -12.52 -5.05 0.53
CA THR A 10 -13.49 -5.92 1.18
C THR A 10 -12.66 -6.99 1.86
N THR A 11 -12.54 -6.95 3.19
CA THR A 11 -11.61 -7.77 3.98
C THR A 11 -11.77 -9.25 3.62
N THR A 12 -10.95 -9.68 2.67
CA THR A 12 -10.84 -11.07 2.25
C THR A 12 -9.66 -11.66 3.01
N ASN A 13 -9.72 -12.96 3.31
CA ASN A 13 -8.63 -13.66 4.00
C ASN A 13 -7.24 -13.38 3.36
N ARG A 14 -7.19 -13.29 2.02
CA ARG A 14 -5.98 -12.98 1.26
C ARG A 14 -5.42 -11.57 1.52
N SER A 15 -6.27 -10.55 1.64
CA SER A 15 -5.83 -9.18 1.94
C SER A 15 -5.29 -9.06 3.36
N GLN A 16 -5.91 -9.75 4.33
CA GLN A 16 -5.42 -9.81 5.70
C GLN A 16 -4.05 -10.50 5.77
N GLN A 17 -3.88 -11.62 5.07
CA GLN A 17 -2.59 -12.32 4.97
C GLN A 17 -1.49 -11.42 4.41
N LEU A 18 -1.79 -10.61 3.38
CA LEU A 18 -0.82 -9.66 2.84
C LEU A 18 -0.44 -8.60 3.88
N LEU A 19 -1.41 -8.02 4.59
CA LEU A 19 -1.14 -7.02 5.63
C LEU A 19 -0.26 -7.59 6.74
N ASP A 20 -0.52 -8.82 7.19
CA ASP A 20 0.28 -9.47 8.23
C ASP A 20 1.71 -9.73 7.73
N ARG A 21 1.86 -10.22 6.50
CA ARG A 21 3.19 -10.46 5.89
C ARG A 21 3.97 -9.17 5.63
N LEU A 22 3.30 -8.09 5.26
CA LEU A 22 3.94 -6.78 5.13
C LEU A 22 4.37 -6.28 6.52
N ARG A 23 3.52 -6.40 7.53
CA ARG A 23 3.85 -6.06 8.93
C ARG A 23 5.07 -6.81 9.44
N ASP A 24 5.21 -8.10 9.13
CA ASP A 24 6.40 -8.89 9.50
C ASP A 24 7.69 -8.35 8.87
N VAL A 25 7.61 -7.72 7.69
CA VAL A 25 8.78 -7.18 6.97
C VAL A 25 9.17 -5.81 7.49
N VAL A 26 8.22 -4.89 7.65
CA VAL A 26 8.48 -3.47 7.95
C VAL A 26 8.22 -3.08 9.40
N GLY A 27 7.64 -3.97 10.21
CA GLY A 27 7.18 -3.69 11.55
C GLY A 27 5.87 -2.89 11.58
N GLU A 28 5.33 -2.67 12.79
CA GLU A 28 4.07 -1.94 12.96
C GLU A 28 4.18 -0.48 12.52
N GLU A 29 5.30 0.18 12.81
CA GLU A 29 5.53 1.59 12.45
C GLU A 29 5.75 1.79 10.94
N GLY A 30 6.22 0.74 10.25
CA GLY A 30 6.47 0.76 8.83
C GLY A 30 5.24 0.47 7.96
N LEU A 31 4.08 0.16 8.56
CA LEU A 31 2.86 -0.21 7.85
C LEU A 31 1.72 0.75 8.16
N LEU A 32 1.18 1.38 7.13
CA LEU A 32 0.06 2.29 7.24
C LEU A 32 -1.09 1.77 6.38
N HIS A 33 -2.19 1.40 7.02
CA HIS A 33 -3.34 0.75 6.38
C HIS A 33 -4.71 1.25 6.92
N LYS A 34 -4.71 2.26 7.80
CA LYS A 34 -5.93 2.87 8.34
C LYS A 34 -6.34 4.05 7.47
N SER A 35 -7.62 4.12 7.13
CA SER A 35 -8.18 5.08 6.16
C SER A 35 -7.88 6.54 6.51
N GLU A 36 -7.86 6.92 7.79
CA GLU A 36 -7.58 8.31 8.19
C GLU A 36 -6.12 8.72 7.93
N GLN A 37 -5.20 7.77 7.99
CA GLN A 37 -3.77 8.02 7.78
C GLN A 37 -3.40 8.00 6.29
N LEU A 38 -4.16 7.25 5.49
CA LEU A 38 -3.93 7.07 4.04
C LEU A 38 -4.29 8.33 3.24
N LEU A 39 -5.13 9.23 3.78
CA LEU A 39 -5.54 10.46 3.10
C LEU A 39 -4.35 11.36 2.72
N VAL A 40 -3.27 11.34 3.50
CA VAL A 40 -2.04 12.10 3.21
C VAL A 40 -1.33 11.57 1.95
N TYR A 41 -1.65 10.35 1.53
CA TYR A 41 -1.10 9.68 0.35
C TYR A 41 -2.04 9.68 -0.86
N GLU A 42 -3.21 10.34 -0.77
CA GLU A 42 -4.17 10.44 -1.89
C GLU A 42 -3.60 11.26 -3.07
N CYS A 43 -2.70 12.21 -2.79
CA CYS A 43 -2.01 13.01 -3.79
C CYS A 43 -0.54 12.60 -3.87
N ASP A 44 -0.19 11.77 -4.85
CA ASP A 44 1.16 11.26 -5.05
C ASP A 44 2.01 12.07 -6.05
N GLY A 45 1.52 13.23 -6.50
CA GLY A 45 2.15 14.05 -7.54
C GLY A 45 1.55 13.81 -8.93
N TYR A 46 0.72 12.77 -9.09
CA TYR A 46 -0.11 12.55 -10.26
C TYR A 46 -1.44 13.30 -10.10
N VAL A 47 -1.52 14.49 -10.67
CA VAL A 47 -2.65 15.44 -10.42
C VAL A 47 -3.95 15.02 -11.13
N VAL A 48 -3.85 14.12 -12.11
CA VAL A 48 -4.96 13.77 -13.02
C VAL A 48 -5.92 12.76 -12.38
N GLU A 49 -5.41 11.77 -11.64
CA GLU A 49 -6.22 10.79 -10.94
C GLU A 49 -5.77 10.66 -9.49
N LYS A 50 -6.68 11.01 -8.57
CA LYS A 50 -6.49 10.81 -7.13
C LYS A 50 -7.06 9.46 -6.76
N LYS A 51 -6.23 8.59 -6.20
CA LYS A 51 -6.69 7.32 -5.65
C LYS A 51 -6.02 7.12 -4.30
N CYS A 52 -6.85 6.96 -3.26
CA CYS A 52 -6.35 6.61 -1.95
C CYS A 52 -5.75 5.20 -2.03
N PRO A 53 -4.48 5.00 -1.64
CA PRO A 53 -3.90 3.66 -1.60
C PRO A 53 -4.58 2.82 -0.53
N ASP A 54 -4.64 1.51 -0.73
CA ASP A 54 -5.16 0.59 0.28
C ASP A 54 -4.16 0.37 1.44
N VAL A 55 -2.86 0.51 1.14
CA VAL A 55 -1.75 0.32 2.07
C VAL A 55 -0.54 1.15 1.64
N VAL A 56 0.20 1.66 2.62
CA VAL A 56 1.50 2.34 2.42
C VAL A 56 2.52 1.68 3.34
N VAL A 57 3.73 1.46 2.82
CA VAL A 57 4.84 0.85 3.55
C VAL A 57 6.09 1.72 3.53
N PHE A 58 6.83 1.74 4.65
CA PHE A 58 8.05 2.54 4.84
C PHE A 58 9.26 1.64 5.10
N PRO A 59 9.84 1.01 4.06
CA PRO A 59 11.05 0.22 4.23
C PRO A 59 12.26 1.10 4.58
N THR A 60 13.13 0.60 5.46
CA THR A 60 14.37 1.25 5.92
C THR A 60 15.63 0.54 5.43
N SER A 61 15.49 -0.61 4.76
CA SER A 61 16.61 -1.35 4.16
C SER A 61 16.27 -1.88 2.76
N THR A 62 17.31 -2.21 1.99
CA THR A 62 17.17 -2.80 0.65
C THR A 62 16.50 -4.17 0.71
N GLU A 63 16.80 -4.96 1.75
CA GLU A 63 16.23 -6.28 1.98
C GLU A 63 14.72 -6.21 2.18
N GLN A 64 14.24 -5.20 2.91
CA GLN A 64 12.81 -4.95 3.07
C GLN A 64 12.15 -4.58 1.74
N VAL A 65 12.76 -3.70 0.94
CA VAL A 65 12.26 -3.36 -0.40
C VAL A 65 12.12 -4.62 -1.27
N VAL A 66 13.15 -5.45 -1.30
CA VAL A 66 13.14 -6.71 -2.07
C VAL A 66 12.02 -7.64 -1.59
N ALA A 67 11.83 -7.77 -0.27
CA ALA A 67 10.78 -8.59 0.31
C ALA A 67 9.38 -8.07 -0.05
N ILE A 68 9.15 -6.76 0.04
CA ILE A 68 7.87 -6.11 -0.32
C ILE A 68 7.53 -6.36 -1.80
N VAL A 69 8.46 -6.11 -2.71
CA VAL A 69 8.23 -6.30 -4.16
C VAL A 69 7.88 -7.76 -4.48
N LYS A 70 8.55 -8.72 -3.83
CA LYS A 70 8.22 -10.15 -3.95
C LYS A 70 6.81 -10.47 -3.45
N LEU A 71 6.42 -9.91 -2.31
CA LEU A 71 5.06 -10.08 -1.77
C LEU A 71 4.01 -9.47 -2.70
N CYS A 72 4.22 -8.27 -3.23
CA CYS A 72 3.32 -7.66 -4.21
C CYS A 72 3.12 -8.57 -5.44
N HIS A 73 4.20 -9.15 -5.95
CA HIS A 73 4.12 -10.11 -7.06
C HIS A 73 3.39 -11.42 -6.67
N GLU A 74 3.69 -12.01 -5.51
CA GLU A 74 3.03 -13.23 -5.02
C GLU A 74 1.51 -13.05 -4.81
N PHE A 75 1.11 -11.87 -4.35
CA PHE A 75 -0.28 -11.55 -4.06
C PHE A 75 -1.04 -10.95 -5.25
N ASP A 76 -0.36 -10.69 -6.37
CA ASP A 76 -0.87 -10.00 -7.57
C ASP A 76 -1.41 -8.59 -7.25
N VAL A 77 -0.64 -7.86 -6.44
CA VAL A 77 -0.98 -6.50 -5.99
C VAL A 77 -0.09 -5.49 -6.69
N PRO A 78 -0.67 -4.54 -7.47
CA PRO A 78 0.09 -3.46 -8.08
C PRO A 78 0.61 -2.51 -6.99
N PHE A 79 1.79 -1.93 -7.22
CA PHE A 79 2.38 -0.96 -6.30
C PHE A 79 2.99 0.20 -7.07
N VAL A 80 3.08 1.35 -6.41
CA VAL A 80 3.72 2.56 -6.93
C VAL A 80 4.87 2.91 -5.99
N PRO A 81 6.14 2.89 -6.45
CA PRO A 81 7.25 3.35 -5.64
C PRO A 81 7.19 4.88 -5.50
N ARG A 82 7.43 5.39 -4.28
CA ARG A 82 7.50 6.82 -4.00
C ARG A 82 8.81 7.15 -3.27
N GLY A 83 9.58 8.09 -3.80
CA GLY A 83 10.83 8.59 -3.21
C GLY A 83 11.00 10.07 -3.53
N ALA A 84 11.98 10.72 -2.89
CA ALA A 84 12.26 12.15 -3.10
C ALA A 84 13.13 12.45 -4.34
N GLY A 85 13.44 11.44 -5.16
CA GLY A 85 14.45 11.49 -6.22
C GLY A 85 15.72 10.78 -5.81
#